data_AF-A0A2V6CJP8-F1
#
_entry.id   AF-A0A2V6CJP8-F1
#
_cell.length_a   1.000
_cell.length_b   1.000
_cell.length_c   1.000
_cell.angle_alpha   90.00
_cell.angle_beta   90.00
_cell.angle_gamma   90.00
#
_symmetry.space_group_name_H-M   'P 1'
#
loop_
_entity.id
_entity.type
_entity.pdbx_description
1 polymer ?
#
loop_
_entity_poly.entity_id
_entity_poly.type
_entity_poly.pdbx_seq_one_letter_code
_entity_poly.pdbx_strand_id
1 'polypeptide(L)' 'TLSDDFVPPQTPDPHWQVVDSNGKTYLLDRLMTKGDKMNKSIVIPDYVKDIAKVQMWCAFAETNLGEAAFEHPVK' A
#
# COMPACT_ATOMS: atom_id res chain seq x y z
N THR A 1 -4.87 -6.92 4.11
CA THR A 1 -5.38 -7.58 2.89
C THR A 1 -6.47 -6.70 2.29
N LEU A 2 -6.50 -6.52 0.96
CA LEU A 2 -7.57 -5.79 0.26
C LEU A 2 -8.86 -6.63 0.17
N SER A 3 -10.01 -5.94 0.11
CA SER A 3 -11.31 -6.56 -0.17
C SER A 3 -11.35 -7.20 -1.56
N ASP A 4 -12.27 -8.16 -1.76
CA ASP A 4 -12.43 -8.83 -3.05
C ASP A 4 -12.97 -7.91 -4.15
N ASP A 5 -13.82 -6.96 -3.81
CA ASP A 5 -14.39 -5.96 -4.72
C ASP A 5 -13.45 -4.77 -5.01
N PHE A 6 -12.20 -4.81 -4.56
CA PHE A 6 -11.25 -3.73 -4.82
C PHE A 6 -10.91 -3.64 -6.32
N VAL A 7 -11.19 -2.48 -6.92
CA VAL A 7 -10.82 -2.17 -8.30
C VAL A 7 -9.46 -1.47 -8.30
N PRO A 8 -8.41 -2.05 -8.92
CA PRO A 8 -7.12 -1.39 -8.99
C PRO A 8 -7.21 -0.10 -9.82
N PRO A 9 -6.58 0.99 -9.33
CA PRO A 9 -6.51 2.22 -10.11
C PRO A 9 -5.69 1.99 -11.38
N GLN A 10 -6.24 2.33 -12.54
CA GLN A 10 -5.53 2.29 -13.83
C GLN A 10 -4.50 3.41 -13.91
N THR A 11 -3.38 3.23 -13.21
CA THR A 11 -2.27 4.17 -13.11
C THR A 11 -0.97 3.47 -13.49
N PRO A 12 0.02 4.19 -14.03
CA PRO A 12 1.23 3.57 -14.58
C PRO A 12 2.15 2.98 -13.51
N ASP A 13 2.06 3.45 -12.26
CA ASP A 13 2.96 2.99 -11.20
C ASP A 13 2.33 3.04 -9.79
N PRO A 14 1.28 2.23 -9.53
CA PRO A 14 0.70 2.09 -8.19
C PRO A 14 1.58 1.21 -7.31
N HIS A 15 1.89 1.71 -6.12
CA HIS A 15 2.67 1.06 -5.07
C HIS A 15 1.88 1.01 -3.77
N TRP A 16 2.23 0.04 -2.95
CA TRP A 16 1.89 0.10 -1.54
C TRP A 16 2.77 1.13 -0.84
N GLN A 17 2.17 1.96 -0.01
CA GLN A 17 2.90 2.89 0.84
C GLN A 17 2.40 2.79 2.28
N VAL A 18 3.35 2.69 3.20
CA VAL A 18 3.08 2.68 4.63
C VAL A 18 3.59 3.97 5.22
N VAL A 19 2.85 4.55 6.16
CA VAL A 19 3.29 5.74 6.89
C VAL A 19 3.22 5.44 8.38
N ASP A 20 4.32 5.71 9.07
CA ASP A 20 4.38 5.60 10.52
C ASP A 20 3.81 6.85 11.22
N SER A 21 3.66 6.78 12.54
CA SER A 21 3.10 7.83 13.39
C SER A 21 3.99 9.07 13.44
N ASN A 22 5.25 8.96 13.04
CA ASN A 22 6.17 10.09 12.90
C ASN A 22 6.06 10.74 11.50
N GLY A 23 5.16 10.23 10.63
CA GLY A 23 4.96 10.73 9.28
C GLY A 23 5.98 10.22 8.27
N LYS A 24 6.86 9.30 8.64
CA LYS A 24 7.84 8.73 7.70
C LYS A 24 7.14 7.74 6.78
N THR A 25 7.36 7.92 5.49
CA THR A 25 6.76 7.12 4.43
C THR A 25 7.72 6.02 3.98
N TYR A 26 7.17 4.85 3.72
CA TYR A 26 7.87 3.69 3.20
C TYR A 26 7.15 3.25 1.94
N LEU A 27 7.80 3.42 0.79
CA LEU A 27 7.34 2.85 -0.47
C LEU A 27 7.68 1.36 -0.45
N LEU A 28 6.67 0.52 -0.59
CA LEU A 28 6.79 -0.94 -0.63
C LEU A 28 6.55 -1.44 -2.06
N ASP A 29 6.22 -2.73 -2.20
CA ASP A 29 6.03 -3.38 -3.50
C ASP A 29 4.94 -2.72 -4.36
N ARG A 30 5.12 -2.88 -5.67
CA ARG A 30 4.11 -2.49 -6.67
C ARG A 30 2.81 -3.25 -6.42
N LEU A 31 1.70 -2.54 -6.53
CA LEU A 31 0.37 -3.12 -6.43
C LEU A 31 0.13 -4.15 -7.53
N MET A 32 0.60 -3.86 -8.75
CA MET A 32 0.45 -4.72 -9.92
C MET A 32 1.69 -5.59 -10.09
N THR A 33 1.48 -6.90 -10.15
CA THR A 33 2.52 -7.88 -10.51
C THR A 33 2.40 -8.26 -11.98
N LYS A 34 3.44 -8.91 -12.53
CA LYS A 34 3.44 -9.34 -13.94
C LYS A 34 2.23 -10.23 -14.25
N GLY A 35 1.48 -9.89 -15.30
CA GLY A 35 0.31 -10.65 -15.76
C GLY A 35 -1.01 -10.24 -15.10
N ASP A 36 -1.21 -8.94 -14.84
CA ASP A 36 -2.46 -8.35 -14.34
C ASP A 36 -2.94 -8.86 -12.97
N LYS A 37 -2.07 -9.56 -12.24
CA LYS A 37 -2.36 -10.01 -10.88
C LYS A 37 -2.02 -8.92 -9.88
N MET A 38 -2.95 -8.60 -9.01
CA MET A 38 -2.77 -7.60 -7.96
C MET A 38 -2.23 -8.25 -6.69
N ASN A 39 -1.18 -7.66 -6.12
CA ASN A 39 -0.71 -8.03 -4.79
C ASN A 39 -1.61 -7.38 -3.74
N LYS A 40 -2.60 -8.13 -3.24
CA LYS A 40 -3.57 -7.67 -2.25
C LYS A 40 -3.05 -7.66 -0.80
N SER A 41 -1.84 -8.17 -0.58
CA SER A 41 -1.23 -8.34 0.73
C SER A 41 0.21 -7.87 0.71
N ILE A 42 0.62 -7.15 1.75
CA ILE A 42 2.01 -6.74 1.94
C ILE A 42 2.51 -7.27 3.26
N VAL A 43 3.77 -7.66 3.27
CA VAL A 43 4.48 -7.97 4.51
C VAL A 43 5.15 -6.68 4.97
N ILE A 44 4.87 -6.28 6.19
CA ILE A 44 5.47 -5.09 6.77
C ILE A 44 6.89 -5.46 7.24
N PRO A 45 7.93 -4.74 6.78
CA PRO A 45 9.30 -5.00 7.22
C PRO A 45 9.49 -4.69 8.70
N ASP A 46 10.31 -5.48 9.41
CA ASP A 46 10.54 -5.37 10.86
C ASP A 46 11.10 -4.02 11.34
N TYR A 47 11.65 -3.23 10.42
CA TYR A 47 12.13 -1.88 10.70
C TYR A 47 11.01 -0.83 10.81
N VAL A 48 9.82 -1.12 10.28
CA VAL A 48 8.62 -0.28 10.48
C VAL A 48 8.04 -0.65 11.84
N LYS A 49 8.25 0.22 12.83
CA LYS A 49 7.90 -0.06 14.24
C LYS A 49 6.43 0.19 14.55
N ASP A 50 5.80 1.06 13.79
CA ASP A 50 4.40 1.43 13.95
C ASP A 50 3.82 1.85 12.60
N ILE A 51 2.51 1.67 12.45
CA ILE A 51 1.78 1.97 11.22
C ILE A 51 0.66 2.90 11.61
N ALA A 52 0.74 4.14 11.16
CA ALA A 52 -0.37 5.10 11.30
C ALA A 52 -1.38 4.91 10.16
N LYS A 53 -0.88 4.62 8.95
CA LYS A 53 -1.72 4.40 7.78
C LYS A 53 -1.04 3.54 6.71
N VAL A 54 -1.87 2.90 5.91
CA VAL A 54 -1.46 2.23 4.67
C VAL A 54 -2.28 2.82 3.54
N GLN A 55 -1.59 3.21 2.48
CA GLN A 55 -2.21 3.84 1.32
C GLN A 55 -1.66 3.25 0.02
N MET A 56 -2.47 3.34 -1.01
CA MET A 56 -2.08 3.09 -2.38
C MET A 56 -1.50 4.38 -2.95
N TRP A 57 -0.25 4.35 -3.37
CA TRP A 57 0.48 5.51 -3.83
C TRP A 57 0.84 5.38 -5.31
N CYS A 58 0.55 6.40 -6.11
CA CYS A 58 1.09 6.51 -7.46
C CYS A 58 2.46 7.17 -7.38
N ALA A 59 3.55 6.43 -7.63
CA ALA A 59 4.88 7.05 -7.65
C ALA A 59 5.09 7.97 -8.85
N PHE A 60 4.40 7.72 -9.97
CA PHE A 60 4.47 8.56 -11.17
C PHE A 60 3.80 9.92 -11.01
N ALA A 61 2.61 9.95 -10.38
CA ALA A 61 1.81 11.16 -10.20
C ALA A 61 1.96 11.77 -8.79
N GLU A 62 2.82 11.18 -7.96
CA GLU A 62 3.02 11.54 -6.55
C GLU A 62 1.70 11.80 -5.81
N THR A 63 0.77 10.86 -5.91
CA THR A 63 -0.58 11.04 -5.38
C THR A 63 -1.12 9.80 -4.68
N ASN A 64 -1.97 10.03 -3.68
CA ASN A 64 -2.68 8.99 -2.95
C ASN A 64 -3.89 8.55 -3.78
N LEU A 65 -3.95 7.26 -4.12
CA LEU A 65 -5.00 6.64 -4.92
C LEU A 65 -6.07 5.95 -4.05
N GLY A 66 -5.83 5.83 -2.75
CA GLY A 66 -6.74 5.22 -1.79
C GLY A 66 -6.02 4.96 -0.46
N GLU A 67 -6.69 5.24 0.65
CA GLU A 67 -6.15 5.05 1.99
C GLU A 67 -7.05 4.11 2.78
N ALA A 68 -6.45 3.26 3.61
CA ALA A 68 -7.17 2.47 4.58
C ALA A 68 -6.51 2.60 5.96
N ALA A 69 -7.35 2.74 6.98
CA ALA A 69 -6.92 2.62 8.36
C ALA A 69 -6.73 1.14 8.69
N PHE A 70 -5.61 0.80 9.33
CA PHE A 70 -5.34 -0.55 9.82
C PHE A 70 -5.22 -0.47 11.33
N GLU A 71 -6.21 -0.98 12.05
CA GLU A 71 -6.15 -0.99 13.51
C GLU A 71 -5.07 -1.97 14.00
N HIS A 72 -4.93 -3.12 13.33
CA HIS A 72 -4.00 -4.19 13.72
C HIS A 72 -3.43 -4.91 12.48
N PRO A 73 -2.18 -5.43 12.53
CA PRO A 73 -1.68 -6.34 11.49
C PRO A 73 -2.52 -7.61 11.45
N VAL A 74 -2.81 -8.10 10.25
CA VAL A 74 -3.49 -9.39 10.06
C VAL A 74 -2.51 -10.50 10.43
N LYS A 75 -2.87 -11.35 11.39
CA LYS A 75 -2.09 -12.52 11.84
C LYS A 75 -2.12 -13.66 10.83
#